data_AF-A0A8S3ZM51-F1
#
_entry.id   AF-A0A8S3ZM51-F1
#
_cell.length_a   1.000
_cell.length_b   1.000
_cell.length_c   1.000
_cell.angle_alpha   90.00
_cell.angle_beta   90.00
_cell.angle_gamma   90.00
#
_symmetry.space_group_name_H-M   'P 1'
#
loop_
_entity.id
_entity.type
_entity.pdbx_description
1 polymer ?
#
loop_
_entity_poly.entity_id
_entity_poly.type
_entity_poly.pdbx_seq_one_letter_code
_entity_poly.pdbx_strand_id
1 'polypeptide(L)' 'CKTCILSYLETSNYCPICEVLIHKTRPWQNIRLDHALQNAVYKMVPGLFQNEMKRRREFYEQQNS' A
#
# COMPACT_ATOMS: atom_id res chain seq x y z
N CYS A 1 2.98 -2.51 -0.69
CA CYS A 1 1.58 -2.11 -0.42
C CYS A 1 1.53 -0.69 0.12
N LYS A 2 0.43 0.05 -0.08
CA LYS A 2 0.25 1.41 0.47
C LYS A 2 0.36 1.45 2.00
N THR A 3 -0.37 0.58 2.69
CA THR A 3 -0.39 0.52 4.16
C THR A 3 0.99 0.21 4.72
N CYS A 4 1.67 -0.82 4.20
CA CYS A 4 3.01 -1.20 4.65
C CYS A 4 4.02 -0.05 4.58
N ILE A 5 4.09 0.65 3.44
CA ILE A 5 5.06 1.76 3.30
C ILE A 5 4.68 2.95 4.18
N LEU A 6 3.39 3.28 4.30
CA LEU A 6 2.97 4.40 5.15
C LEU A 6 3.27 4.13 6.62
N SER A 7 2.95 2.95 7.14
CA SER A 7 3.27 2.58 8.53
C SER A 7 4.77 2.55 8.80
N TYR A 8 5.58 2.08 7.84
CA TYR A 8 7.04 2.13 7.98
C TYR A 8 7.57 3.58 8.05
N LEU A 9 6.99 4.49 7.26
CA LEU A 9 7.41 5.89 7.21
C LEU A 9 6.91 6.74 8.40
N GLU A 10 6.19 6.14 9.35
CA GLU A 10 5.90 6.77 10.65
C GLU A 10 7.16 6.87 11.53
N THR A 11 8.14 5.98 11.32
CA THR A 11 9.36 5.89 12.15
C THR A 11 10.67 6.06 11.36
N SER A 12 10.61 6.11 10.02
CA SER A 12 11.79 6.23 9.15
C SER A 12 11.56 7.19 7.99
N ASN A 13 12.64 7.87 7.58
CA ASN A 13 12.66 8.74 6.40
C ASN A 13 13.42 8.12 5.21
N TYR A 14 13.84 6.86 5.32
CA TYR A 14 14.70 6.19 4.35
C TYR A 14 13.96 5.09 3.59
N CYS A 15 14.45 4.69 2.42
CA CYS A 15 13.91 3.54 1.70
C CYS A 15 14.22 2.25 2.47
N PRO A 16 13.23 1.36 2.74
CA PRO A 16 13.46 0.11 3.47
C PRO A 16 14.27 -0.93 2.68
N ILE A 17 14.59 -0.67 1.41
CA ILE A 17 15.30 -1.60 0.52
C ILE A 17 16.72 -1.11 0.24
N CYS A 18 16.89 0.17 -0.07
CA CYS A 18 18.16 0.73 -0.52
C CYS A 18 18.71 1.87 0.34
N GLU A 19 18.06 2.18 1.46
CA GLU A 19 18.53 3.15 2.48
C GLU A 19 18.74 4.59 1.98
N VAL A 20 18.22 4.93 0.79
CA VAL A 20 18.22 6.31 0.30
C VAL A 20 17.21 7.15 1.06
N LEU A 21 17.58 8.38 1.42
CA LEU A 21 16.67 9.34 2.05
C LEU A 21 15.51 9.70 1.11
N ILE A 22 14.29 9.44 1.53
CA ILE A 22 13.07 9.71 0.74
C ILE A 22 12.74 11.21 0.77
N HIS A 23 12.74 11.79 1.98
CA HIS A 23 12.49 13.21 2.19
C HIS A 23 13.01 13.61 3.58
N LYS A 24 13.44 14.87 3.75
CA LYS A 24 14.06 15.35 5.00
C LYS A 24 13.14 15.33 6.22
N THR A 25 11.88 15.73 6.06
CA THR A 25 10.91 15.89 7.17
C THR A 25 9.59 15.16 6.99
N ARG A 26 9.08 15.07 5.75
CA ARG A 26 7.76 14.49 5.41
C ARG A 26 7.89 13.40 4.34
N PRO A 27 8.26 12.16 4.70
CA PRO A 27 8.55 11.09 3.75
C PRO A 27 7.37 10.76 2.82
N TRP A 28 6.12 10.91 3.27
CA TRP A 28 4.93 10.71 2.44
C TRP A 28 4.81 11.65 1.24
N GLN A 29 5.45 12.84 1.25
CA GLN A 29 5.35 13.81 0.15
C GLN A 29 6.01 13.33 -1.14
N ASN A 30 6.94 12.38 -1.08
CA ASN A 30 7.62 11.82 -2.25
C ASN A 30 7.11 10.42 -2.63
N ILE A 31 6.13 9.89 -1.90
CA ILE A 31 5.48 8.61 -2.24
C ILE A 31 4.29 8.87 -3.17
N ARG A 32 4.15 8.04 -4.21
CA ARG A 32 3.04 8.09 -5.18
C ARG A 32 2.39 6.72 -5.29
N LEU A 33 1.11 6.71 -5.66
CA LEU A 33 0.44 5.47 -6.02
C LEU A 33 0.87 5.06 -7.43
N ASP A 34 1.34 3.83 -7.56
CA ASP A 34 1.64 3.25 -8.86
C ASP A 34 0.43 2.44 -9.36
N HIS A 35 -0.47 3.14 -10.06
CA HIS A 35 -1.67 2.53 -10.63
C HIS A 35 -1.36 1.55 -11.76
N ALA A 36 -0.30 1.79 -12.55
CA ALA A 36 0.08 0.92 -13.65
C ALA A 36 0.58 -0.43 -13.13
N LEU A 37 1.46 -0.40 -12.12
CA LEU A 37 1.95 -1.59 -11.44
C LEU A 37 0.80 -2.35 -10.77
N GLN A 38 -0.09 -1.66 -10.04
CA GLN A 38 -1.21 -2.32 -9.39
C GLN A 38 -2.17 -2.99 -10.39
N ASN A 39 -2.45 -2.33 -11.52
CA ASN A 39 -3.26 -2.90 -12.59
C ASN A 39 -2.58 -4.13 -13.22
N ALA A 40 -1.27 -4.08 -13.44
CA ALA A 40 -0.51 -5.22 -13.93
C ALA A 40 -0.57 -6.39 -12.93
N VAL A 41 -0.32 -6.14 -11.65
CA VAL A 41 -0.38 -7.16 -10.58
C VAL A 41 -1.77 -7.81 -10.51
N TYR A 42 -2.86 -7.02 -10.57
CA TYR A 42 -4.22 -7.57 -10.54
C TYR A 42 -4.59 -8.37 -11.80
N LYS A 43 -4.04 -8.04 -12.97
CA LYS A 43 -4.24 -8.82 -14.19
C LYS A 43 -3.40 -10.09 -14.20
N MET A 44 -2.20 -10.06 -13.62
CA MET A 44 -1.27 -11.19 -13.63
C MET A 44 -1.57 -12.25 -12.58
N VAL A 45 -2.09 -11.87 -11.41
CA VAL A 45 -2.35 -12.79 -10.29
C VAL A 45 -3.85 -13.16 -10.25
N PRO A 46 -4.24 -14.38 -10.65
CA PRO A 46 -5.66 -14.77 -10.66
C PRO A 46 -6.31 -14.66 -9.29
N GLY A 47 -7.52 -14.09 -9.24
CA GLY A 47 -8.31 -13.99 -8.01
C GLY A 47 -7.88 -12.88 -7.03
N LEU A 48 -6.72 -12.24 -7.23
CA LEU A 48 -6.15 -11.29 -6.26
C LEU A 48 -7.08 -10.09 -6.02
N PHE A 49 -7.60 -9.49 -7.09
CA PHE A 49 -8.51 -8.35 -6.99
C PHE A 49 -9.82 -8.75 -6.29
N GLN A 50 -10.42 -9.87 -6.67
CA GLN A 50 -11.66 -10.37 -6.05
C GLN A 50 -11.48 -10.63 -4.56
N ASN A 51 -10.35 -11.23 -4.18
CA ASN A 51 -10.02 -11.53 -2.78
C ASN A 51 -9.81 -10.26 -1.94
N GLU A 52 -9.13 -9.25 -2.48
CA GLU A 52 -8.97 -7.96 -1.82
C GLU A 52 -10.31 -7.24 -1.64
N MET A 53 -11.17 -7.21 -2.66
CA MET A 53 -12.51 -6.61 -2.56
C MET A 53 -13.43 -7.38 -1.59
N LYS A 54 -13.35 -8.71 -1.56
CA LYS A 54 -14.07 -9.56 -0.61
C LYS A 54 -13.68 -9.22 0.83
N ARG A 55 -12.39 -9.20 1.15
CA ARG A 55 -11.90 -8.85 2.51
C ARG A 55 -12.37 -7.48 2.98
N ARG A 56 -12.42 -6.49 2.09
CA ARG A 56 -12.93 -5.15 2.42
C ARG A 56 -14.41 -5.17 2.78
N ARG A 57 -15.24 -5.87 1.99
CA ARG A 57 -16.68 -5.99 2.28
C ARG A 57 -16.92 -6.69 3.62
N GLU A 58 -16.27 -7.83 3.83
CA GLU A 58 -16.38 -8.60 5.09
C GLU A 58 -15.98 -7.75 6.31
N PHE A 59 -14.92 -6.95 6.19
CA PHE A 59 -14.52 -6.04 7.26
C PHE A 59 -15.61 -5.00 7.59
N TYR A 60 -16.20 -4.35 6.59
CA TYR A 60 -17.23 -3.34 6.83
C TYR A 60 -18.57 -3.94 7.28
N GLU A 61 -18.90 -5.16 6.83
CA GLU A 61 -20.08 -5.90 7.31
C GLU A 61 -19.96 -6.24 8.80
N GLN A 62 -18.77 -6.63 9.27
CA GLN A 62 -18.51 -6.90 10.69
C GLN A 62 -18.54 -5.65 11.57
N GLN A 63 -18.16 -4.48 11.03
CA GLN A 63 -18.10 -3.22 11.78
C GLN A 63 -19.48 -2.52 11.90
N ASN A 64 -20.46 -2.91 11.07
CA ASN A 64 -21.83 -2.39 11.10
C ASN A 64 -22.82 -3.33 11.82
N SER A 65 -22.32 -4.37 12.50
CA SER A 65 -23.10 -5.33 13.29
C SER A 65 -23.01 -5.05 14.78
#